data_AF-A0A818E8P8-F1
#
_entry.id   AF-A0A818E8P8-F1
#
_cell.length_a   1.000
_cell.length_b   1.000
_cell.length_c   1.000
_cell.angle_alpha   90.00
_cell.angle_beta   90.00
_cell.angle_gamma   90.00
#
_symmetry.space_group_name_H-M   'P 1'
#
loop_
_entity.id
_entity.type
_entity.pdbx_description
1 polymer ?
#
loop_
_entity_poly.entity_id
_entity_poly.type
_entity_poly.pdbx_seq_one_letter_code
_entity_poly.pdbx_strand_id
1 'polypeptide(L)'
;KSNQVEDAFQRCRLLLENELERANRIHNETIAKEIENYMDTLDRIEDEFKLIKNLGEGLTFTFNKGPLIQGMERGDWILLDNINCARGDVIERLNSLAEADPTLTLYESAEAQEYSRNNGIHKDFRLFVIANNNRKMAN
;
A
#
# COMPACT_ATOMS: atom_id res chain seq x y z
N LYS A 1 -1.25 -2.58 11.94
CA LYS A 1 -1.44 -3.74 12.85
C LYS A 1 -0.21 -4.68 12.91
N SER A 2 0.78 -4.60 12.00
CA SER A 2 1.95 -5.52 11.99
C SER A 2 2.83 -5.47 13.25
N ASN A 3 3.07 -4.28 13.84
CA ASN A 3 4.16 -4.13 14.81
C ASN A 3 3.94 -4.81 16.19
N GLN A 4 2.71 -5.11 16.61
CA GLN A 4 2.48 -5.60 17.99
C GLN A 4 3.00 -7.02 18.24
N VAL A 5 2.97 -7.89 17.22
CA VAL A 5 3.41 -9.28 17.36
C VAL A 5 4.93 -9.39 17.27
N GLU A 6 5.54 -8.66 16.32
CA GLU A 6 7.00 -8.54 16.24
C GLU A 6 7.60 -7.92 17.52
N ASP A 7 6.96 -6.90 18.09
CA ASP A 7 7.37 -6.32 19.39
C ASP A 7 7.26 -7.33 20.55
N ALA A 8 6.28 -8.24 20.52
CA ALA A 8 6.12 -9.26 21.55
C ALA A 8 7.23 -10.31 21.49
N PHE A 9 7.61 -10.77 20.29
CA PHE A 9 8.74 -11.69 20.12
C PHE A 9 10.04 -11.09 20.63
N GLN A 10 10.31 -9.82 20.29
CA GLN A 10 11.50 -9.10 20.76
C GLN A 10 11.54 -8.99 22.29
N ARG A 11 10.40 -8.71 22.93
CA ARG A 11 10.32 -8.64 24.40
C ARG A 11 10.55 -10.01 25.05
N CYS A 12 9.96 -11.07 24.51
CA CYS A 12 10.15 -12.43 25.03
C CYS A 12 11.61 -12.86 24.92
N ARG A 13 12.26 -12.58 23.78
CA ARG A 13 13.67 -12.88 23.56
C ARG A 13 14.56 -12.17 24.57
N LEU A 14 14.37 -10.86 24.76
CA LEU A 14 15.13 -10.08 25.72
C LEU A 14 14.96 -10.57 27.17
N LEU A 15 13.75 -11.01 27.54
CA LEU A 15 13.50 -11.59 28.87
C LEU A 15 14.26 -12.92 29.04
N LEU A 16 14.20 -13.81 28.05
CA LEU A 16 14.90 -15.09 28.08
C LEU A 16 16.41 -14.91 28.14
N GLU A 17 16.97 -13.99 27.35
CA GLU A 17 18.41 -13.66 27.38
C GLU A 17 18.85 -13.17 28.77
N ASN A 18 18.08 -12.26 29.38
CA ASN A 18 18.36 -11.78 30.73
C ASN A 18 18.31 -12.89 31.79
N GLU A 19 17.32 -13.78 31.70
CA GLU A 19 17.21 -14.92 32.61
C GLU A 19 18.31 -15.96 32.38
N LEU A 20 18.73 -16.18 31.12
CA LEU A 20 19.86 -17.06 30.79
C LEU A 20 21.15 -16.53 31.41
N GLU A 21 21.42 -15.23 31.29
CA GLU A 21 22.56 -14.61 31.95
C GLU A 21 22.51 -14.76 33.47
N ARG A 22 21.32 -14.61 34.08
CA ARG A 22 21.14 -14.79 35.53
C ARG A 22 21.44 -16.22 35.93
N ALA A 23 20.91 -17.21 35.20
CA ALA A 23 21.16 -18.63 35.45
C ALA A 23 22.65 -18.98 35.32
N ASN A 24 23.32 -18.45 34.30
CA ASN A 24 24.76 -18.63 34.10
C ASN A 24 25.60 -17.98 35.21
N ARG A 25 25.21 -16.79 35.71
CA ARG A 25 25.89 -16.14 36.84
C ARG A 25 25.87 -17.00 38.10
N ILE A 26 24.76 -17.66 38.39
CA ILE A 26 24.63 -18.57 39.55
C ILE A 26 25.07 -20.02 39.26
N HIS A 27 25.66 -20.29 38.09
CA HIS A 27 26.11 -21.62 37.66
C HIS A 27 24.99 -22.69 37.71
N ASN A 28 23.76 -22.32 37.38
CA ASN A 28 22.64 -23.25 37.34
C ASN A 28 22.41 -23.78 35.92
N GLU A 29 23.11 -24.86 35.58
CA GLU A 29 23.06 -25.48 34.25
C GLU A 29 21.68 -26.06 33.88
N THR A 30 20.91 -26.51 34.86
CA THR A 30 19.57 -27.06 34.61
C THR A 30 18.63 -25.98 34.10
N ILE A 31 18.61 -24.83 34.77
CA ILE A 31 17.77 -23.69 34.36
C ILE A 31 18.29 -23.10 33.04
N ALA A 32 19.60 -23.01 32.84
CA ALA A 32 20.18 -22.52 31.59
C ALA A 32 19.71 -23.36 30.39
N LYS A 33 19.77 -24.70 30.49
CA LYS A 33 19.27 -25.61 29.45
C LYS A 33 17.77 -25.49 29.21
N GLU A 34 16.97 -25.29 30.25
CA GLU A 34 15.53 -25.04 30.08
C GLU A 34 15.26 -23.73 29.33
N ILE A 35 16.01 -22.67 29.64
CA ILE A 35 15.90 -21.38 28.95
C ILE A 35 16.33 -21.50 27.49
N GLU A 36 17.43 -22.21 27.21
CA GLU A 36 17.86 -22.51 25.83
C GLU A 36 16.76 -23.26 25.05
N ASN A 37 16.11 -24.26 25.66
CA ASN A 37 14.97 -24.95 25.03
C ASN A 37 13.78 -24.00 24.76
N TYR A 38 13.51 -23.05 25.65
CA TYR A 38 12.47 -22.05 25.43
C TYR A 38 12.85 -21.08 24.31
N MET A 39 14.12 -20.71 24.19
CA MET A 39 14.62 -19.88 23.08
C MET A 39 14.46 -20.61 21.74
N ASP A 40 14.85 -21.88 21.66
CA ASP A 40 14.64 -22.71 20.46
C ASP A 40 13.16 -22.82 20.07
N THR A 41 12.28 -22.92 21.07
CA THR A 41 10.84 -22.96 20.83
C THR A 41 10.32 -21.62 20.33
N LEU A 42 10.82 -20.51 20.87
CA LEU A 42 10.47 -19.16 20.43
C LEU A 42 10.88 -18.92 18.98
N ASP A 43 12.07 -19.38 18.59
CA ASP A 43 12.58 -19.29 17.21
C ASP A 43 11.67 -20.04 16.23
N ARG A 44 11.27 -21.27 16.58
CA ARG A 44 10.33 -22.06 15.75
C ARG A 44 9.00 -21.36 15.57
N ILE A 45 8.43 -20.79 16.64
CA ILE A 45 7.15 -20.08 16.58
C ILE A 45 7.29 -18.80 15.73
N GLU A 46 8.41 -18.09 15.84
CA GLU A 46 8.66 -16.90 15.03
C GLU A 46 8.76 -17.24 13.53
N ASP A 47 9.41 -18.35 13.19
CA ASP A 47 9.52 -18.83 11.81
C ASP A 47 8.18 -19.30 11.24
N GLU A 48 7.37 -20.05 12.02
CA GLU A 48 6.00 -20.42 11.64
C GLU A 48 5.12 -19.19 11.44
N PHE A 49 5.26 -18.19 12.31
CA PHE A 49 4.52 -16.94 12.19
C PHE A 49 4.89 -16.18 10.91
N LYS A 50 6.19 -16.08 10.58
CA LYS A 50 6.66 -15.49 9.31
C LYS A 50 6.10 -16.25 8.12
N LEU A 51 6.10 -17.58 8.16
CA LEU A 51 5.54 -18.41 7.09
C LEU A 51 4.03 -18.16 6.92
N ILE A 52 3.26 -18.15 8.00
CA ILE A 52 1.80 -17.89 7.98
C ILE A 52 1.50 -16.47 7.51
N LYS A 53 2.29 -15.47 7.93
CA LYS A 53 2.17 -14.08 7.47
C LYS A 53 2.36 -14.00 5.96
N ASN A 54 3.42 -14.62 5.44
CA ASN A 54 3.72 -14.67 4.01
C ASN A 54 2.69 -15.49 3.20
N LEU A 55 2.10 -16.54 3.79
CA LEU A 55 1.01 -17.32 3.17
C LEU A 55 -0.32 -16.56 3.17
N GLY A 56 -0.58 -15.75 4.20
CA GLY A 56 -1.74 -14.86 4.29
C GLY A 56 -1.63 -13.68 3.33
N GLU A 57 -0.41 -13.28 2.98
CA GLU A 57 -0.09 -12.40 1.85
C GLU A 57 0.01 -13.24 0.56
N GLY A 58 -1.12 -13.85 0.14
CA GLY A 58 -1.24 -14.37 -1.22
C GLY A 58 -0.90 -13.29 -2.27
N LEU A 59 -0.78 -13.65 -3.54
CA LEU A 59 -0.52 -12.69 -4.63
C LEU A 59 -1.58 -11.57 -4.61
N THR A 60 -1.29 -10.44 -3.96
CA THR A 60 -2.25 -9.36 -3.76
C THR A 60 -2.11 -8.35 -4.89
N PHE A 61 -3.16 -8.25 -5.71
CA PHE A 61 -3.28 -7.14 -6.65
C PHE A 61 -3.79 -5.93 -5.89
N THR A 62 -2.99 -4.87 -5.84
CA THR A 62 -3.39 -3.60 -5.24
C THR A 62 -3.60 -2.56 -6.33
N PHE A 63 -4.70 -1.81 -6.22
CA PHE A 63 -4.93 -0.67 -7.11
C PHE A 63 -3.94 0.43 -6.74
N ASN A 64 -3.10 0.83 -7.70
CA ASN A 64 -2.16 1.92 -7.52
C ASN A 64 -2.68 3.17 -8.23
N LYS A 65 -2.92 4.24 -7.47
CA LYS A 65 -3.46 5.50 -8.00
C LYS A 65 -2.47 6.11 -8.99
N GLY A 66 -2.91 6.32 -10.23
CA GLY A 66 -2.11 6.97 -11.27
C GLY A 66 -1.96 8.49 -11.07
N PRO A 67 -1.12 9.15 -11.88
CA PRO A 67 -0.82 10.58 -11.76
C PRO A 67 -2.06 11.49 -11.82
N LEU A 68 -3.06 11.15 -12.63
CA LEU A 68 -4.31 11.90 -12.71
C LEU A 68 -5.02 11.96 -11.35
N ILE A 69 -5.20 10.81 -10.70
CA ILE A 69 -5.89 10.70 -9.42
C ILE A 69 -5.09 11.40 -8.32
N GLN A 70 -3.78 11.19 -8.29
CA GLN A 70 -2.91 11.86 -7.32
C GLN A 70 -2.97 13.39 -7.49
N GLY A 71 -2.96 13.89 -8.72
CA GLY A 71 -3.06 15.32 -9.01
C GLY A 71 -4.43 15.90 -8.62
N MET A 72 -5.52 15.17 -8.88
CA MET A 72 -6.86 15.54 -8.44
C MET A 72 -6.93 15.68 -6.91
N GLU A 73 -6.36 14.75 -6.17
CA GLU A 73 -6.36 14.75 -4.69
C GLU A 73 -5.49 15.87 -4.10
N ARG A 74 -4.38 16.21 -4.76
CA ARG A 74 -3.40 17.20 -4.27
C ARG A 74 -3.67 18.63 -4.74
N GLY A 75 -4.49 18.79 -5.78
CA GLY A 75 -4.69 20.09 -6.43
C GLY A 75 -3.59 20.46 -7.42
N ASP A 76 -2.90 19.46 -7.96
CA ASP A 76 -1.90 19.68 -8.98
C ASP A 76 -2.57 20.02 -10.33
N TRP A 77 -1.83 20.72 -11.17
CA TRP A 77 -2.12 20.80 -12.60
C TRP A 77 -1.68 19.54 -13.35
N ILE A 78 -2.55 19.04 -14.24
CA ILE A 78 -2.25 17.92 -15.14
C ILE A 78 -2.39 18.40 -16.58
N LEU A 79 -1.39 18.05 -17.40
CA LEU A 79 -1.40 18.28 -18.85
C LEU A 79 -1.57 16.96 -19.59
N LEU A 80 -2.69 16.80 -20.29
CA LEU A 80 -2.91 15.71 -21.24
C LEU A 80 -2.40 16.16 -22.61
N ASP A 81 -1.22 15.66 -23.00
CA ASP A 81 -0.63 15.95 -24.31
C ASP A 81 -1.12 14.95 -25.36
N ASN A 82 -1.35 15.44 -26.59
CA ASN A 82 -1.83 14.69 -27.75
C ASN A 82 -3.04 13.78 -27.43
N ILE A 83 -4.07 14.32 -26.78
CA ILE A 83 -5.25 13.53 -26.35
C ILE A 83 -5.93 12.80 -27.52
N ASN A 84 -5.83 13.35 -28.73
CA ASN A 84 -6.37 12.78 -29.96
C ASN A 84 -5.69 11.47 -30.41
N CYS A 85 -4.58 11.08 -29.78
CA CYS A 85 -3.97 9.77 -29.96
C CYS A 85 -4.54 8.71 -29.01
N ALA A 86 -5.32 9.10 -28.00
CA ALA A 86 -6.01 8.15 -27.13
C ALA A 86 -7.21 7.54 -27.86
N ARG A 87 -7.61 6.34 -27.43
CA ARG A 87 -8.84 5.68 -27.90
C ARG A 87 -10.06 6.49 -27.45
N GLY A 88 -11.14 6.47 -28.24
CA GLY A 88 -12.36 7.24 -27.95
C GLY A 88 -12.96 6.94 -26.58
N ASP A 89 -12.94 5.67 -26.15
CA ASP A 89 -13.44 5.23 -24.84
C ASP A 89 -12.66 5.85 -23.66
N VAL A 90 -11.36 6.12 -23.83
CA VAL A 90 -10.55 6.82 -22.81
C VAL A 90 -10.98 8.28 -22.71
N ILE A 91 -11.21 8.94 -23.85
CA ILE A 91 -11.61 10.34 -23.89
C ILE A 91 -13.01 10.50 -23.27
N GLU A 92 -13.94 9.60 -23.60
CA GLU A 92 -15.30 9.60 -23.04
C GLU A 92 -15.30 9.53 -21.51
N ARG A 93 -14.42 8.70 -20.92
CA ARG A 93 -14.26 8.61 -19.46
C ARG A 93 -13.68 9.85 -18.80
N LEU A 94 -12.99 10.70 -19.56
CA LEU A 94 -12.37 11.93 -19.07
C LEU A 94 -13.26 13.17 -19.29
N ASN A 95 -14.27 13.09 -20.16
CA ASN A 95 -15.14 14.23 -20.46
C ASN A 95 -15.80 14.82 -19.22
N SER A 96 -16.23 13.99 -18.27
CA SER A 96 -16.86 14.42 -17.03
C SER A 96 -15.93 15.27 -16.14
N LEU A 97 -14.61 15.17 -16.29
CA LEU A 97 -13.66 16.05 -15.59
C LEU A 97 -13.54 17.44 -16.20
N ALA A 98 -13.98 17.63 -17.45
CA ALA A 98 -13.98 18.91 -18.15
C ALA A 98 -15.32 19.67 -18.03
N GLU A 99 -16.32 19.07 -17.38
CA GLU A 99 -17.62 19.69 -17.14
C GLU A 99 -17.60 20.71 -15.98
N ALA A 100 -18.68 21.47 -15.82
CA ALA A 100 -18.79 22.50 -14.79
C ALA A 100 -18.73 21.91 -13.37
N ASP A 101 -19.30 20.72 -13.18
CA ASP A 101 -19.17 19.93 -11.96
C ASP A 101 -18.34 18.67 -12.25
N PRO A 102 -17.02 18.72 -12.02
CA PRO A 102 -16.13 17.65 -12.45
C PRO A 102 -16.39 16.40 -11.62
N THR A 103 -16.55 15.26 -12.30
CA THR A 103 -16.72 13.95 -11.67
C THR A 103 -15.86 12.89 -12.33
N LEU A 104 -15.48 11.84 -11.57
CA LEU A 104 -14.78 10.68 -12.10
C LEU A 104 -15.05 9.44 -11.24
N THR A 105 -15.51 8.36 -11.87
CA THR A 105 -15.74 7.07 -11.20
C THR A 105 -14.68 6.06 -11.61
N LEU A 106 -14.02 5.46 -10.62
CA LEU A 106 -13.05 4.39 -10.78
C LEU A 106 -13.70 3.03 -10.50
N TYR A 107 -13.79 2.21 -11.54
CA TYR A 107 -14.33 0.86 -11.47
C TYR A 107 -13.23 -0.21 -11.31
N GLU A 108 -11.96 0.19 -11.48
CA GLU A 108 -10.78 -0.67 -11.43
C GLU A 108 -10.24 -0.90 -10.01
N SER A 109 -10.74 -0.12 -9.04
CA SER A 109 -10.48 -0.35 -7.62
C SER A 109 -11.40 -1.46 -7.11
N ALA A 110 -10.94 -2.23 -6.12
CA ALA A 110 -11.74 -3.27 -5.47
C ALA A 110 -13.05 -2.71 -4.87
N GLU A 111 -13.04 -1.42 -4.51
CA GLU A 111 -14.20 -0.64 -4.14
C GLU A 111 -14.40 0.46 -5.18
N ALA A 112 -15.63 0.61 -5.69
CA ALA A 112 -15.96 1.70 -6.60
C ALA A 112 -15.70 3.05 -5.90
N GLN A 113 -14.81 3.86 -6.46
CA GLN A 113 -14.47 5.18 -5.91
C GLN A 113 -15.04 6.26 -6.83
N GLU A 114 -15.80 7.18 -6.24
CA GLU A 114 -16.37 8.33 -6.93
C GLU A 114 -15.69 9.61 -6.48
N TYR A 115 -15.12 10.34 -7.44
CA TYR A 115 -14.49 11.62 -7.25
C TYR A 115 -15.44 12.73 -7.73
N SER A 116 -15.59 13.77 -6.92
CA SER A 116 -16.33 14.99 -7.24
C SER A 116 -15.69 16.19 -6.56
N ARG A 117 -16.16 17.40 -6.87
CA ARG A 117 -15.70 18.64 -6.20
C ARG A 117 -15.79 18.59 -4.68
N ASN A 118 -16.76 17.84 -4.14
CA ASN A 118 -16.95 17.70 -2.69
C ASN A 118 -16.28 16.42 -2.14
N ASN A 119 -15.72 15.57 -2.99
CA ASN A 119 -15.09 14.32 -2.61
C ASN A 119 -13.89 13.99 -3.49
N GLY A 120 -12.67 14.31 -3.02
CA GLY A 120 -11.43 13.88 -3.67
C GLY A 120 -10.92 14.74 -4.84
N ILE A 121 -11.73 15.65 -5.42
CA ILE A 121 -11.21 16.65 -6.38
C ILE A 121 -10.91 17.95 -5.65
N HIS A 122 -9.62 18.29 -5.56
CA HIS A 122 -9.16 19.50 -4.91
C HIS A 122 -9.57 20.75 -5.71
N LYS A 123 -9.96 21.82 -5.00
CA LYS A 123 -10.40 23.10 -5.60
C LYS A 123 -9.38 23.75 -6.55
N ASP A 124 -8.09 23.50 -6.31
CA ASP A 124 -6.99 24.06 -7.09
C ASP A 124 -6.53 23.16 -8.24
N PHE A 125 -7.10 21.95 -8.36
CA PHE A 125 -6.85 21.05 -9.49
C PHE A 125 -7.17 21.75 -10.81
N ARG A 126 -6.29 21.59 -11.80
CA ARG A 126 -6.47 22.13 -13.16
C ARG A 126 -6.11 21.06 -14.18
N LEU A 127 -7.02 20.80 -15.10
CA LEU A 127 -6.80 19.89 -16.22
C LEU A 127 -6.59 20.72 -17.51
N PHE A 128 -5.43 20.54 -18.13
CA PHE A 128 -5.09 21.12 -19.43
C PHE A 128 -5.05 20.00 -20.46
N VAL A 129 -5.61 20.27 -21.64
CA VAL A 129 -5.68 19.28 -22.72
C VAL A 129 -5.15 19.90 -24.00
N ILE A 130 -4.20 19.22 -24.63
CA ILE A 130 -3.65 19.61 -25.93
C ILE A 130 -3.98 18.52 -26.94
N ALA A 131 -4.43 18.94 -28.11
CA ALA A 131 -4.65 18.09 -29.27
C ALA A 131 -3.79 18.57 -30.43
N ASN A 132 -3.17 17.63 -31.14
CA ASN A 132 -2.39 17.93 -32.33
C ASN A 132 -3.17 17.54 -33.59
N ASN A 133 -3.60 18.55 -34.35
CA ASN A 133 -4.38 18.37 -35.57
C ASN A 133 -3.59 17.80 -36.75
N ASN A 134 -2.26 17.66 -36.63
CA ASN A 134 -1.39 17.16 -37.71
C ASN A 134 -1.08 15.65 -37.62
N ARG A 135 -1.52 14.95 -36.57
CA ARG A 135 -1.38 13.49 -36.43
C ARG A 135 -2.73 12.83 -36.71
N LYS A 136 -2.76 11.86 -37.63
CA LYS A 136 -3.96 11.06 -37.94
C LYS A 136 -4.53 10.46 -36.65
N MET A 137 -5.85 10.55 -36.48
CA MET A 137 -6.58 9.93 -35.37
C MET A 137 -6.25 8.43 -35.30
N ALA A 138 -6.09 7.89 -34.09
CA ALA A 138 -6.02 6.45 -33.91
C ALA A 138 -7.40 5.87 -34.27
N ASN A 139 -7.45 5.09 -35.35
CA ASN A 139 -8.63 4.31 -35.74
C ASN A 139 -8.88 3.16 -34.78
#